data_AF-F0WZD8-F1
#
_entry.id   AF-F0WZD8-F1
#
_cell.length_a   1.000
_cell.length_b   1.000
_cell.length_c   1.000
_cell.angle_alpha   90.00
_cell.angle_beta   90.00
_cell.angle_gamma   90.00
#
_symmetry.space_group_name_H-M   'P 1'
#
loop_
_entity.id
_entity.type
_entity.pdbx_description
1 polymer ?
#
loop_
_entity_poly.entity_id
_entity_poly.type
_entity_poly.pdbx_seq_one_letter_code
_entity_poly.pdbx_strand_id
1 'polypeptide(L)'
;MLPSVAIAKASVAIAAPHLFCGDWQNRFGMRMIILAIITLSHVFPLKSSPTLSDRNIGFISAATSLGIFNMHCVRHIIGTCNIVLFRHDLDIYDITDLWRVDFSTLGNMGSGKTLRLAISHDTFVWAANAATTEAAFNDAITKLGQVSTSAATYLRAIPAAKWALYPQFKVIPLYGWRTTNFVESEQAKSLRLKPRLMLPFEFFKAYGTILMGETYYRSKQLKTWVDKGRRITPRAEMEFQTRLKVAEEYSAVFSSDDVAFVARVTYPLKRRRVDTVTPECSCVTWMQLKVPCRHILAALTGPESPPVISDLVSDCYKVTTFEDTVGSLEIPE
;
A
#
# COMPACT_ATOMS: atom_id res chain seq x y z
N MET A 1 -20.84 11.77 36.49
CA MET A 1 -20.96 10.61 35.58
C MET A 1 -20.10 10.91 34.36
N LEU A 2 -18.93 10.29 34.28
CA LEU A 2 -17.97 10.38 33.16
C LEU A 2 -17.89 9.00 32.52
N PRO A 3 -17.84 8.87 31.18
CA PRO A 3 -17.27 7.71 30.53
C PRO A 3 -15.85 8.04 30.06
N SER A 4 -14.87 7.63 30.85
CA SER A 4 -13.52 7.29 30.41
C SER A 4 -13.56 5.91 29.72
N VAL A 5 -12.66 5.66 28.74
CA VAL A 5 -11.96 4.38 28.46
C VAL A 5 -11.44 4.22 27.01
N ALA A 6 -11.88 4.97 25.99
CA ALA A 6 -11.47 4.64 24.60
C ALA A 6 -10.19 5.34 24.06
N ILE A 7 -9.81 6.52 24.56
CA ILE A 7 -8.75 7.34 23.91
C ILE A 7 -7.33 7.03 24.42
N ALA A 8 -7.18 6.26 25.50
CA ALA A 8 -5.89 6.04 26.15
C ALA A 8 -4.95 5.01 25.47
N LYS A 9 -5.34 4.32 24.39
CA LYS A 9 -4.49 3.25 23.81
C LYS A 9 -3.52 3.69 22.71
N ALA A 10 -3.69 4.88 22.11
CA ALA A 10 -2.72 5.41 21.15
C ALA A 10 -1.72 6.40 21.81
N SER A 11 -2.17 7.15 22.82
CA SER A 11 -1.36 8.19 23.46
C SER A 11 -0.43 7.68 24.57
N VAL A 12 -0.67 6.49 25.14
CA VAL A 12 0.16 5.93 26.23
C VAL A 12 1.50 5.35 25.76
N ALA A 13 1.74 5.21 24.45
CA ALA A 13 3.07 4.79 23.96
C ALA A 13 4.09 5.95 23.90
N ILE A 14 3.70 7.19 24.17
CA ILE A 14 4.55 8.39 24.03
C ILE A 14 5.00 8.95 25.39
N ALA A 15 4.44 8.51 26.52
CA ALA A 15 4.73 9.07 27.84
C ALA A 15 5.19 8.01 28.87
N ALA A 16 6.49 7.67 28.83
CA ALA A 16 7.27 7.20 30.00
C ALA A 16 8.78 7.21 29.67
N PRO A 17 9.51 8.33 29.89
CA PRO A 17 10.95 8.41 29.58
C PRO A 17 11.87 7.93 30.72
N HIS A 18 11.35 7.36 31.80
CA HIS A 18 12.16 6.93 32.93
C HIS A 18 12.00 5.43 33.15
N LEU A 19 13.14 4.72 33.17
CA LEU A 19 13.33 3.27 33.20
C LEU A 19 13.39 2.65 31.80
N PHE A 20 14.58 2.61 31.18
CA PHE A 20 15.17 1.46 30.45
C PHE A 20 16.54 1.88 29.88
N CYS A 21 17.56 1.07 30.16
CA CYS A 21 18.98 1.39 29.97
C CYS A 21 19.46 1.26 28.51
N GLY A 22 20.20 2.27 28.05
CA GLY A 22 21.44 2.13 27.26
C GLY A 22 21.36 1.92 25.76
N ASP A 23 20.77 0.82 25.28
CA ASP A 23 21.03 0.35 23.90
C ASP A 23 19.76 -0.06 23.12
N TRP A 24 18.61 -0.02 23.79
CA TRP A 24 17.31 -0.44 23.24
C TRP A 24 16.57 0.65 22.44
N GLN A 25 16.88 1.93 22.68
CA GLN A 25 16.14 3.08 22.12
C GLN A 25 16.41 3.34 20.62
N ASN A 26 17.61 3.01 20.11
CA ASN A 26 17.99 3.37 18.74
C ASN A 26 17.30 2.51 17.64
N ARG A 27 16.83 1.30 17.95
CA ARG A 27 16.23 0.40 16.95
C ARG A 27 14.71 0.33 16.99
N PHE A 28 14.09 0.61 18.13
CA PHE A 28 12.63 0.57 18.30
C PHE A 28 11.96 1.92 18.03
N GLY A 29 12.58 3.02 18.49
CA GLY A 29 12.00 4.36 18.40
C GLY A 29 11.73 4.82 16.97
N MET A 30 12.62 4.54 16.02
CA MET A 30 12.48 4.97 14.62
C MET A 30 11.37 4.21 13.85
N ARG A 31 10.90 3.07 14.36
CA ARG A 31 10.15 2.06 13.57
C ARG A 31 8.66 1.97 13.91
N MET A 32 8.28 2.26 15.15
CA MET A 32 6.86 2.50 15.52
C MET A 32 6.25 3.69 14.78
N ILE A 33 7.08 4.64 14.36
CA ILE A 33 6.66 5.86 13.65
C ILE A 33 6.12 5.53 12.26
N ILE A 34 6.64 4.52 11.55
CA ILE A 34 6.13 4.14 10.21
C ILE A 34 4.63 3.78 10.28
N LEU A 35 4.19 3.17 11.38
CA LEU A 35 2.79 2.82 11.61
C LEU A 35 1.92 4.08 11.83
N ALA A 36 2.41 5.05 12.62
CA ALA A 36 1.74 6.32 12.89
C ALA A 36 1.72 7.26 11.67
N ILE A 37 2.79 7.24 10.86
CA ILE A 37 2.91 7.99 9.60
C ILE A 37 1.88 7.46 8.60
N ILE A 38 1.78 6.15 8.45
CA ILE A 38 0.81 5.51 7.54
C ILE A 38 -0.64 5.93 7.85
N THR A 39 -0.98 6.09 9.13
CA THR A 39 -2.34 6.43 9.57
C THR A 39 -2.64 7.91 9.51
N LEU A 40 -1.69 8.76 9.91
CA LEU A 40 -1.83 10.21 9.86
C LEU A 40 -1.71 10.75 8.42
N SER A 41 -0.94 10.08 7.56
CA SER A 41 -0.73 10.52 6.18
C SER A 41 -1.91 10.22 5.25
N HIS A 42 -2.80 9.28 5.61
CA HIS A 42 -3.84 8.83 4.68
C HIS A 42 -5.27 8.82 5.21
N VAL A 43 -5.48 9.13 6.50
CA VAL A 43 -6.84 9.36 7.04
C VAL A 43 -7.72 8.10 6.85
N PHE A 44 -7.14 6.93 7.12
CA PHE A 44 -7.88 5.68 7.17
C PHE A 44 -7.98 5.18 8.62
N PRO A 45 -9.09 4.53 9.00
CA PRO A 45 -9.16 3.84 10.27
C PRO A 45 -8.02 2.79 10.36
N LEU A 46 -7.27 2.84 11.45
CA LEU A 46 -6.14 1.95 11.74
C LEU A 46 -6.44 0.45 11.52
N LYS A 47 -7.69 0.04 11.81
CA LYS A 47 -8.14 -1.35 11.70
C LYS A 47 -8.54 -1.77 10.29
N SER A 48 -8.85 -0.82 9.40
CA SER A 48 -9.32 -1.11 8.05
C SER A 48 -8.24 -0.96 6.98
N SER A 49 -7.06 -0.46 7.35
CA SER A 49 -5.95 -0.28 6.42
C SER A 49 -4.85 -1.33 6.57
N PRO A 50 -4.43 -1.97 5.46
CA PRO A 50 -3.26 -2.81 5.46
C PRO A 50 -2.00 -1.96 5.71
N THR A 51 -1.05 -2.52 6.45
CA THR A 51 0.28 -1.93 6.59
C THR A 51 1.27 -2.64 5.70
N LEU A 52 2.17 -1.87 5.08
CA LEU A 52 3.28 -2.40 4.29
C LEU A 52 4.58 -2.07 4.99
N SER A 53 5.37 -3.09 5.29
CA SER A 53 6.64 -2.91 6.00
C SER A 53 7.76 -3.75 5.41
N ASP A 54 8.97 -3.55 5.90
CA ASP A 54 10.01 -4.56 5.77
C ASP A 54 9.66 -5.82 6.59
N ARG A 55 10.58 -6.80 6.62
CA ARG A 55 10.42 -8.06 7.38
C ARG A 55 10.87 -7.92 8.84
N ASN A 56 10.74 -6.74 9.45
CA ASN A 56 11.19 -6.52 10.81
C ASN A 56 10.28 -7.21 11.84
N ILE A 57 10.84 -8.09 12.65
CA ILE A 57 10.09 -8.89 13.65
C ILE A 57 9.38 -8.00 14.67
N GLY A 58 10.03 -6.93 15.15
CA GLY A 58 9.44 -6.02 16.13
C GLY A 58 8.22 -5.29 15.58
N PHE A 59 8.30 -4.81 14.34
CA PHE A 59 7.18 -4.16 13.67
C PHE A 59 6.03 -5.15 13.42
N ILE A 60 6.33 -6.35 12.91
CA ILE A 60 5.31 -7.38 12.64
C ILE A 60 4.60 -7.78 13.94
N SER A 61 5.35 -7.92 15.04
CA SER A 61 4.78 -8.22 16.36
C SER A 61 3.85 -7.12 16.85
N ALA A 62 4.25 -5.85 16.72
CA ALA A 62 3.43 -4.71 17.11
C ALA A 62 2.17 -4.56 16.24
N ALA A 63 2.28 -4.71 14.91
CA ALA A 63 1.12 -4.69 14.02
C ALA A 63 0.14 -5.83 14.38
N THR A 64 0.67 -7.03 14.64
CA THR A 64 -0.13 -8.20 15.02
C THR A 64 -0.84 -8.00 16.36
N SER A 65 -0.17 -7.46 17.38
CA SER A 65 -0.79 -7.20 18.69
C SER A 65 -1.88 -6.14 18.64
N LEU A 66 -1.81 -5.22 17.67
CA LEU A 66 -2.83 -4.22 17.39
C LEU A 66 -3.95 -4.75 16.47
N GLY A 67 -3.87 -6.00 16.00
CA GLY A 67 -4.83 -6.58 15.06
C GLY A 67 -4.77 -5.96 13.66
N ILE A 68 -3.65 -5.32 13.31
CA ILE A 68 -3.45 -4.66 12.04
C ILE A 68 -2.89 -5.66 11.04
N PHE A 69 -3.56 -5.77 9.89
CA PHE A 69 -3.07 -6.61 8.81
C PHE A 69 -1.75 -6.05 8.24
N ASN A 70 -0.74 -6.90 8.11
CA ASN A 70 0.58 -6.54 7.63
C ASN A 70 1.00 -7.40 6.42
N MET A 71 1.47 -6.71 5.38
CA MET A 71 2.16 -7.30 4.24
C MET A 71 3.58 -6.75 4.16
N HIS A 72 4.48 -7.57 3.62
CA HIS A 72 5.82 -7.16 3.27
C HIS A 72 5.80 -6.34 1.99
N CYS A 73 6.49 -5.21 2.02
CA CYS A 73 6.69 -4.35 0.89
C CYS A 73 7.57 -5.06 -0.16
N VAL A 74 7.01 -5.28 -1.33
CA VAL A 74 7.68 -5.94 -2.46
C VAL A 74 8.94 -5.20 -2.90
N ARG A 75 9.00 -3.86 -2.77
CA ARG A 75 10.22 -3.10 -3.06
C ARG A 75 11.36 -3.44 -2.10
N HIS A 76 11.07 -3.61 -0.81
CA HIS A 76 12.05 -4.06 0.17
C HIS A 76 12.46 -5.52 -0.06
N ILE A 77 11.52 -6.37 -0.50
CA ILE A 77 11.83 -7.75 -0.91
C ILE A 77 12.80 -7.74 -2.10
N ILE A 78 12.52 -6.95 -3.15
CA ILE A 78 13.39 -6.80 -4.33
C ILE A 78 14.76 -6.27 -3.91
N GLY A 79 14.81 -5.19 -3.12
CA GLY A 79 16.09 -4.64 -2.65
C GLY A 79 16.91 -5.64 -1.85
N THR A 80 16.27 -6.40 -0.96
CA THR A 80 16.95 -7.46 -0.19
C THR A 80 17.39 -8.62 -1.09
N CYS A 81 16.55 -9.03 -2.04
CA CYS A 81 16.87 -10.06 -3.02
C CYS A 81 18.11 -9.67 -3.82
N ASN A 82 18.17 -8.44 -4.32
CA ASN A 82 19.31 -7.93 -5.06
C ASN A 82 20.58 -7.92 -4.21
N ILE A 83 20.53 -7.49 -2.94
CA ILE A 83 21.69 -7.55 -2.03
C ILE A 83 22.17 -8.99 -1.82
N VAL A 84 21.26 -9.94 -1.62
CA VAL A 84 21.60 -11.36 -1.42
C VAL A 84 22.24 -11.95 -2.68
N LEU A 85 21.77 -11.56 -3.86
CA LEU A 85 22.36 -11.97 -5.14
C LEU A 85 23.74 -11.35 -5.36
N PHE A 86 23.92 -10.06 -5.06
CA PHE A 86 25.24 -9.42 -5.11
C PHE A 86 26.28 -10.11 -4.22
N ARG A 87 25.88 -10.67 -3.07
CA ARG A 87 26.78 -11.45 -2.20
C ARG A 87 27.19 -12.79 -2.83
N HIS A 88 26.26 -13.44 -3.55
CA HIS A 88 26.50 -14.75 -4.14
C HIS A 88 27.37 -14.67 -5.42
N ASP A 89 27.26 -13.59 -6.19
CA ASP A 89 28.05 -13.42 -7.43
C ASP A 89 29.49 -12.91 -7.19
N LEU A 90 29.80 -12.41 -6.00
CA LEU A 90 31.13 -11.87 -5.64
C LEU A 90 31.89 -12.69 -4.59
N ASP A 91 31.33 -13.80 -4.09
CA ASP A 91 31.93 -14.59 -2.99
C ASP A 91 32.28 -13.76 -1.73
N ILE A 92 31.55 -12.68 -1.47
CA ILE A 92 31.78 -11.81 -0.30
C ILE A 92 30.88 -12.30 0.85
N TYR A 93 31.47 -13.09 1.76
CA TYR A 93 30.80 -13.63 2.95
C TYR A 93 31.00 -12.79 4.22
N ASP A 94 31.84 -11.74 4.19
CA ASP A 94 32.10 -10.91 5.37
C ASP A 94 31.14 -9.71 5.47
N ILE A 95 30.48 -9.59 6.62
CA ILE A 95 29.41 -8.62 6.93
C ILE A 95 29.96 -7.25 7.37
N THR A 96 31.25 -7.14 7.65
CA THR A 96 31.84 -5.97 8.31
C THR A 96 32.15 -4.80 7.36
N ASP A 97 32.36 -5.04 6.06
CA ASP A 97 32.71 -3.99 5.10
C ASP A 97 31.53 -3.33 4.37
N LEU A 98 30.33 -3.92 4.44
CA LEU A 98 29.16 -3.47 3.66
C LEU A 98 28.49 -2.19 4.19
N TRP A 99 28.74 -1.81 5.44
CA TRP A 99 28.20 -0.57 6.02
C TRP A 99 29.07 0.67 5.74
N ARG A 100 30.26 0.49 5.12
CA ARG A 100 31.12 1.58 4.65
C ARG A 100 30.91 1.94 3.17
N VAL A 101 30.09 1.19 2.44
CA VAL A 101 29.79 1.49 1.04
C VAL A 101 28.74 2.60 0.99
N ASP A 102 29.19 3.81 0.71
CA ASP A 102 28.34 4.94 0.40
C ASP A 102 27.49 4.63 -0.85
N PHE A 103 26.19 4.95 -0.82
CA PHE A 103 25.31 4.76 -1.99
C PHE A 103 25.78 5.58 -3.20
N SER A 104 26.65 6.58 -2.99
CA SER A 104 27.31 7.37 -4.04
C SER A 104 28.34 6.57 -4.84
N THR A 105 29.01 5.56 -4.26
CA THR A 105 30.04 4.76 -4.94
C THR A 105 29.46 3.70 -5.87
N LEU A 106 28.21 3.25 -5.64
CA LEU A 106 27.45 2.41 -6.58
C LEU A 106 27.03 3.18 -7.85
N GLY A 107 27.02 4.52 -7.83
CA GLY A 107 26.72 5.35 -8.98
C GLY A 107 27.85 5.44 -10.02
N ASN A 108 29.07 5.00 -9.68
CA ASN A 108 30.27 5.23 -10.52
C ASN A 108 30.96 3.96 -11.04
N MET A 109 30.41 2.75 -10.81
CA MET A 109 30.98 1.51 -11.37
C MET A 109 30.17 1.01 -12.58
N GLY A 110 30.66 1.32 -13.78
CA GLY A 110 30.48 0.52 -15.01
C GLY A 110 29.05 0.30 -15.52
N SER A 111 28.57 1.23 -16.36
CA SER A 111 27.24 1.30 -16.98
C SER A 111 26.85 0.20 -17.99
N GLY A 112 27.52 -0.97 -18.02
CA GLY A 112 27.38 -1.93 -19.13
C GLY A 112 26.62 -3.23 -18.84
N LYS A 113 26.92 -3.91 -17.73
CA LYS A 113 26.50 -5.32 -17.52
C LYS A 113 25.70 -5.54 -16.23
N THR A 114 26.01 -4.83 -15.15
CA THR A 114 25.36 -4.97 -13.84
C THR A 114 23.92 -4.43 -13.82
N LEU A 115 23.63 -3.40 -14.62
CA LEU A 115 22.30 -2.78 -14.71
C LEU A 115 21.27 -3.65 -15.46
N ARG A 116 21.72 -4.48 -16.42
CA ARG A 116 20.83 -5.32 -17.23
C ARG A 116 20.34 -6.59 -16.51
N LEU A 117 21.10 -7.11 -15.54
CA LEU A 117 20.73 -8.29 -14.74
C LEU A 117 19.65 -7.98 -13.67
N ALA A 118 19.57 -6.73 -13.19
CA ALA A 118 18.55 -6.33 -12.19
C ALA A 118 17.14 -6.19 -12.78
N ILE A 119 17.02 -5.79 -14.06
CA ILE A 119 15.71 -5.49 -14.68
C ILE A 119 14.91 -6.77 -14.97
N SER A 120 15.58 -7.87 -15.35
CA SER A 120 14.90 -9.14 -15.64
C SER A 120 14.35 -9.81 -14.37
N HIS A 121 15.09 -9.75 -13.26
CA HIS A 121 14.65 -10.31 -11.98
C HIS A 121 13.43 -9.57 -11.42
N ASP A 122 13.51 -8.23 -11.35
CA ASP A 122 12.43 -7.39 -10.85
C ASP A 122 11.11 -7.69 -11.56
N THR A 123 11.15 -7.89 -12.88
CA THR A 123 9.97 -8.23 -13.69
C THR A 123 9.26 -9.48 -13.19
N PHE A 124 10.00 -10.55 -12.87
CA PHE A 124 9.40 -11.78 -12.34
C PHE A 124 8.90 -11.62 -10.90
N VAL A 125 9.60 -10.85 -10.06
CA VAL A 125 9.14 -10.57 -8.69
C VAL A 125 7.84 -9.77 -8.71
N TRP A 126 7.73 -8.76 -9.59
CA TRP A 126 6.50 -8.00 -9.80
C TRP A 126 5.38 -8.87 -10.36
N ALA A 127 5.67 -9.75 -11.31
CA ALA A 127 4.69 -10.70 -11.85
C ALA A 127 4.15 -11.63 -10.76
N ALA A 128 5.03 -12.18 -9.90
CA ALA A 128 4.64 -12.99 -8.76
C ALA A 128 3.80 -12.19 -7.76
N ASN A 129 4.23 -10.97 -7.39
CA ASN A 129 3.48 -10.11 -6.48
C ASN A 129 2.07 -9.75 -6.98
N ALA A 130 1.93 -9.51 -8.28
CA ALA A 130 0.68 -9.14 -8.94
C ALA A 130 -0.20 -10.35 -9.31
N ALA A 131 0.32 -11.58 -9.21
CA ALA A 131 -0.40 -12.79 -9.58
C ALA A 131 -1.72 -12.93 -8.81
N THR A 132 -2.79 -13.25 -9.53
CA THR A 132 -4.15 -13.38 -8.98
C THR A 132 -4.56 -14.84 -8.79
N THR A 133 -3.70 -15.77 -9.18
CA THR A 133 -3.83 -17.20 -8.96
C THR A 133 -2.51 -17.77 -8.47
N GLU A 134 -2.57 -18.85 -7.70
CA GLU A 134 -1.37 -19.55 -7.23
C GLU A 134 -0.55 -20.11 -8.40
N ALA A 135 -1.22 -20.62 -9.44
CA ALA A 135 -0.54 -21.10 -10.64
C ALA A 135 0.30 -20.01 -11.33
N ALA A 136 -0.25 -18.79 -11.49
CA ALA A 136 0.49 -17.68 -12.08
C ALA A 136 1.65 -17.21 -11.18
N PHE A 137 1.48 -17.28 -9.86
CA PHE A 137 2.56 -17.00 -8.91
C PHE A 137 3.70 -18.02 -9.06
N ASN A 138 3.37 -19.31 -9.05
CA ASN A 138 4.35 -20.40 -9.17
C ASN A 138 5.07 -20.37 -10.53
N ASP A 139 4.36 -20.05 -11.61
CA ASP A 139 4.96 -19.85 -12.94
C ASP A 139 5.98 -18.69 -12.93
N ALA A 140 5.63 -17.53 -12.35
CA ALA A 140 6.54 -16.40 -12.23
C ALA A 140 7.79 -16.72 -11.39
N ILE A 141 7.62 -17.40 -10.25
CA ILE A 141 8.75 -17.84 -9.41
C ILE A 141 9.61 -18.90 -10.12
N THR A 142 9.01 -19.78 -10.93
CA THR A 142 9.74 -20.78 -11.71
C THR A 142 10.58 -20.13 -12.80
N LYS A 143 10.00 -19.17 -13.54
CA LYS A 143 10.72 -18.36 -14.53
C LYS A 143 11.87 -17.56 -13.90
N LEU A 144 11.66 -17.01 -12.69
CA LEU A 144 12.75 -16.40 -11.93
C LEU A 144 13.86 -17.42 -11.64
N GLY A 145 13.50 -18.64 -11.21
CA GLY A 145 14.46 -19.70 -10.91
C GLY A 145 15.30 -20.15 -12.10
N GLN A 146 14.79 -20.02 -13.33
CA GLN A 146 15.56 -20.28 -14.56
C GLN A 146 16.66 -19.23 -14.79
N VAL A 147 16.49 -18.02 -14.26
CA VAL A 147 17.47 -16.93 -14.36
C VAL A 147 18.36 -16.85 -13.11
N SER A 148 17.77 -17.09 -11.93
CA SER A 148 18.46 -17.07 -10.64
C SER A 148 17.79 -18.01 -9.64
N THR A 149 18.40 -19.18 -9.43
CA THR A 149 17.95 -20.18 -8.44
C THR A 149 17.95 -19.59 -7.03
N SER A 150 18.99 -18.84 -6.65
CA SER A 150 19.12 -18.23 -5.32
C SER A 150 18.01 -17.22 -5.04
N ALA A 151 17.63 -16.39 -6.03
CA ALA A 151 16.51 -15.47 -5.91
C ALA A 151 15.18 -16.20 -5.68
N ALA A 152 14.92 -17.24 -6.49
CA ALA A 152 13.70 -18.03 -6.37
C ALA A 152 13.62 -18.76 -5.02
N THR A 153 14.72 -19.33 -4.54
CA THR A 153 14.79 -19.96 -3.20
C THR A 153 14.50 -18.96 -2.09
N TYR A 154 15.12 -17.78 -2.15
CA TYR A 154 14.88 -16.71 -1.19
C TYR A 154 13.40 -16.29 -1.16
N LEU A 155 12.76 -16.10 -2.32
CA LEU A 155 11.35 -15.71 -2.39
C LEU A 155 10.39 -16.81 -1.92
N ARG A 156 10.69 -18.08 -2.21
CA ARG A 156 9.89 -19.22 -1.72
C ARG A 156 9.91 -19.34 -0.20
N ALA A 157 11.00 -18.90 0.45
CA ALA A 157 11.09 -18.88 1.91
C ALA A 157 10.18 -17.81 2.56
N ILE A 158 9.67 -16.84 1.78
CA ILE A 158 8.74 -15.83 2.28
C ILE A 158 7.30 -16.33 2.06
N PRO A 159 6.47 -16.46 3.11
CA PRO A 159 5.08 -16.90 2.96
C PRO A 159 4.34 -16.03 1.94
N ALA A 160 3.77 -16.64 0.89
CA ALA A 160 3.11 -15.90 -0.19
C ALA A 160 1.99 -14.98 0.33
N ALA A 161 1.26 -15.41 1.36
CA ALA A 161 0.22 -14.62 2.03
C ALA A 161 0.70 -13.28 2.60
N LYS A 162 2.01 -13.13 2.81
CA LYS A 162 2.62 -11.90 3.33
C LYS A 162 3.06 -10.94 2.24
N TRP A 163 3.10 -11.31 0.96
CA TRP A 163 3.59 -10.39 -0.07
C TRP A 163 2.93 -10.53 -1.45
N ALA A 164 2.34 -11.67 -1.81
CA ALA A 164 1.65 -11.85 -3.09
C ALA A 164 0.18 -11.44 -3.02
N LEU A 165 -0.44 -11.17 -4.19
CA LEU A 165 -1.84 -10.75 -4.27
C LEU A 165 -2.81 -11.93 -4.12
N TYR A 166 -2.55 -13.04 -4.81
CA TYR A 166 -3.48 -14.16 -4.93
C TYR A 166 -4.06 -14.69 -3.60
N PRO A 167 -3.33 -14.69 -2.47
CA PRO A 167 -3.89 -15.19 -1.21
C PRO A 167 -4.87 -14.20 -0.56
N GLN A 168 -4.74 -12.90 -0.86
CA GLN A 168 -5.38 -11.84 -0.09
C GLN A 168 -6.41 -11.05 -0.89
N PHE A 169 -6.40 -11.14 -2.22
CA PHE A 169 -7.13 -10.17 -3.05
C PHE A 169 -8.65 -10.19 -2.89
N LYS A 170 -9.20 -11.33 -2.44
CA LYS A 170 -10.62 -11.50 -2.12
C LYS A 170 -10.95 -11.22 -0.65
N VAL A 171 -9.94 -11.16 0.21
CA VAL A 171 -10.10 -11.04 1.67
C VAL A 171 -9.97 -9.58 2.11
N ILE A 172 -8.93 -8.89 1.63
CA ILE A 172 -8.59 -7.54 2.10
C ILE A 172 -8.33 -6.63 0.88
N PRO A 173 -9.07 -5.52 0.74
CA PRO A 173 -8.77 -4.50 -0.25
C PRO A 173 -7.48 -3.76 0.15
N LEU A 174 -6.56 -3.63 -0.80
CA LEU A 174 -5.27 -2.99 -0.56
C LEU A 174 -5.21 -1.56 -1.09
N TYR A 175 -6.29 -1.02 -1.64
CA TYR A 175 -6.46 0.37 -2.08
C TYR A 175 -5.29 0.95 -2.90
N GLY A 176 -4.55 0.12 -3.63
CA GLY A 176 -3.39 0.53 -4.43
C GLY A 176 -2.08 0.70 -3.64
N TRP A 177 -2.04 0.38 -2.35
CA TRP A 177 -0.87 0.54 -1.46
C TRP A 177 0.35 -0.26 -1.91
N ARG A 178 0.13 -1.35 -2.66
CA ARG A 178 1.22 -2.20 -3.18
C ARG A 178 1.96 -1.63 -4.38
N THR A 179 1.58 -0.45 -4.87
CA THR A 179 2.28 0.21 -5.99
C THR A 179 3.55 0.92 -5.51
N THR A 180 4.61 0.91 -6.31
CA THR A 180 5.91 1.56 -6.02
C THR A 180 5.78 3.03 -5.66
N ASN A 181 4.80 3.71 -6.28
CA ASN A 181 4.56 5.14 -6.13
C ASN A 181 4.41 5.56 -4.67
N PHE A 182 3.85 4.71 -3.80
CA PHE A 182 3.64 5.07 -2.40
C PHE A 182 4.97 5.19 -1.65
N VAL A 183 5.73 4.09 -1.60
CA VAL A 183 7.01 4.01 -0.88
C VAL A 183 8.01 5.02 -1.45
N GLU A 184 8.04 5.20 -2.77
CA GLU A 184 8.95 6.16 -3.41
C GLU A 184 8.55 7.60 -3.11
N SER A 185 7.26 7.93 -3.05
CA SER A 185 6.82 9.28 -2.69
C SER A 185 7.14 9.64 -1.24
N GLU A 186 6.94 8.71 -0.30
CA GLU A 186 7.28 8.92 1.12
C GLU A 186 8.80 8.90 1.35
N GLN A 187 9.52 8.03 0.66
CA GLN A 187 10.98 8.03 0.67
C GLN A 187 11.52 9.35 0.10
N ALA A 188 10.97 9.86 -1.02
CA ALA A 188 11.41 11.12 -1.61
C ALA A 188 11.17 12.33 -0.68
N LYS A 189 10.04 12.35 0.03
CA LYS A 189 9.76 13.37 1.06
C LYS A 189 10.75 13.28 2.22
N SER A 190 10.97 12.09 2.76
CA SER A 190 11.89 11.89 3.88
C SER A 190 13.35 12.11 3.50
N LEU A 191 13.77 11.79 2.28
CA LEU A 191 15.14 12.02 1.79
C LEU A 191 15.55 13.49 1.83
N ARG A 192 14.61 14.43 1.70
CA ARG A 192 14.89 15.89 1.84
C ARG A 192 15.41 16.25 3.23
N LEU A 193 14.96 15.53 4.26
CA LEU A 193 15.41 15.75 5.63
C LEU A 193 16.71 15.01 5.97
N LYS A 194 17.19 14.10 5.12
CA LYS A 194 18.33 13.20 5.42
C LYS A 194 18.25 12.58 6.83
N PRO A 195 17.13 11.93 7.19
CA PRO A 195 16.85 11.47 8.55
C PRO A 195 17.88 10.48 9.10
N ARG A 196 18.62 9.79 8.22
CA ARG A 196 19.71 8.88 8.59
C ARG A 196 20.94 9.60 9.17
N LEU A 197 21.03 10.92 8.99
CA LEU A 197 22.11 11.76 9.51
C LEU A 197 21.68 12.56 10.75
N MET A 198 20.43 12.39 11.21
CA MET A 198 19.89 13.10 12.37
C MET A 198 20.03 12.28 13.64
N LEU A 199 20.25 12.95 14.77
CA LEU A 199 20.13 12.30 16.08
C LEU A 199 18.66 11.90 16.31
N PRO A 200 18.38 10.86 17.13
CA PRO A 200 17.03 10.35 17.33
C PRO A 200 16.01 11.45 17.69
N PHE A 201 16.33 12.32 18.65
CA PHE A 201 15.45 13.41 19.06
C PHE A 201 15.16 14.41 17.93
N GLU A 202 16.19 14.81 17.17
CA GLU A 202 16.05 15.73 16.05
C GLU A 202 15.19 15.12 14.94
N PHE A 203 15.37 13.83 14.69
CA PHE A 203 14.54 13.07 13.77
C PHE A 203 13.08 13.10 14.20
N PHE A 204 12.76 12.79 15.47
CA PHE A 204 11.38 12.84 15.97
C PHE A 204 10.78 14.24 15.85
N LYS A 205 11.54 15.28 16.21
CA LYS A 205 11.08 16.67 16.11
C LYS A 205 10.80 17.05 14.65
N ALA A 206 11.72 16.76 13.74
CA ALA A 206 11.57 17.09 12.33
C ALA A 206 10.38 16.34 11.69
N TYR A 207 10.23 15.04 12.00
CA TYR A 207 9.14 14.24 11.48
C TYR A 207 7.79 14.65 12.07
N GLY A 208 7.74 14.97 13.37
CA GLY A 208 6.57 15.53 14.02
C GLY A 208 6.10 16.82 13.32
N THR A 209 7.02 17.73 13.02
CA THR A 209 6.71 18.96 12.27
C THR A 209 6.13 18.67 10.88
N ILE A 210 6.66 17.69 10.14
CA ILE A 210 6.08 17.27 8.86
C ILE A 210 4.66 16.78 9.05
N LEU A 211 4.44 15.86 9.99
CA LEU A 211 3.12 15.27 10.23
C LEU A 211 2.09 16.32 10.63
N MET A 212 2.47 17.26 11.50
CA MET A 212 1.61 18.40 11.87
C MET A 212 1.27 19.26 10.65
N GLY A 213 2.27 19.63 9.83
CA GLY A 213 2.06 20.42 8.62
C GLY A 213 1.16 19.73 7.60
N GLU A 214 1.36 18.44 7.36
CA GLU A 214 0.51 17.66 6.45
C GLU A 214 -0.92 17.53 7.00
N THR A 215 -1.08 17.27 8.30
CA THR A 215 -2.39 17.15 8.95
C THR A 215 -3.16 18.47 8.85
N TYR A 216 -2.49 19.60 9.12
CA TYR A 216 -3.06 20.93 8.96
C TYR A 216 -3.48 21.21 7.51
N TYR A 217 -2.63 20.88 6.53
CA TYR A 217 -2.96 21.04 5.11
C TYR A 217 -4.18 20.20 4.71
N ARG A 218 -4.25 18.94 5.16
CA ARG A 218 -5.41 18.06 4.93
C ARG A 218 -6.68 18.61 5.57
N SER A 219 -6.60 19.15 6.79
CA SER A 219 -7.73 19.81 7.45
C SER A 219 -8.26 20.99 6.63
N LYS A 220 -7.38 21.84 6.08
CA LYS A 220 -7.78 22.91 5.15
C LYS A 220 -8.45 22.39 3.87
N GLN A 221 -7.90 21.34 3.27
CA GLN A 221 -8.48 20.72 2.08
C GLN A 221 -9.86 20.15 2.37
N LEU A 222 -10.02 19.47 3.52
CA LEU A 222 -11.27 18.90 3.97
C LEU A 222 -12.34 20.00 4.12
N LYS A 223 -12.03 21.11 4.80
CA LYS A 223 -12.95 22.27 4.88
C LYS A 223 -13.40 22.72 3.49
N THR A 224 -12.46 22.86 2.56
CA THR A 224 -12.78 23.23 1.16
C THR A 224 -13.68 22.20 0.47
N TRP A 225 -13.55 20.91 0.80
CA TRP A 225 -14.40 19.85 0.22
C TRP A 225 -15.81 19.88 0.81
N VAL A 226 -15.92 20.07 2.12
CA VAL A 226 -17.19 20.21 2.86
C VAL A 226 -17.94 21.46 2.39
N ASP A 227 -17.27 22.61 2.30
CA ASP A 227 -17.86 23.87 1.81
C ASP A 227 -18.40 23.75 0.37
N LYS A 228 -17.78 22.90 -0.45
CA LYS A 228 -18.21 22.59 -1.82
C LYS A 228 -19.25 21.48 -1.90
N GLY A 229 -19.73 20.96 -0.77
CA GLY A 229 -20.71 19.88 -0.71
C GLY A 229 -20.24 18.56 -1.33
N ARG A 230 -18.92 18.31 -1.36
CA ARG A 230 -18.38 17.07 -1.96
C ARG A 230 -18.72 15.87 -1.09
N ARG A 231 -19.20 14.79 -1.73
CA ARG A 231 -19.48 13.51 -1.05
C ARG A 231 -18.28 12.58 -1.02
N ILE A 232 -17.41 12.67 -2.02
CA ILE A 232 -16.21 11.82 -2.16
C ILE A 232 -14.96 12.64 -2.44
N THR A 233 -13.79 12.02 -2.21
CA THR A 233 -12.49 12.67 -2.46
C THR A 233 -12.30 12.99 -3.94
N PRO A 234 -11.61 14.11 -4.29
CA PRO A 234 -11.39 14.50 -5.68
C PRO A 234 -10.67 13.43 -6.52
N ARG A 235 -9.77 12.65 -5.91
CA ARG A 235 -9.05 11.58 -6.62
C ARG A 235 -9.96 10.40 -6.97
N ALA A 236 -10.86 10.02 -6.06
CA ALA A 236 -11.82 8.94 -6.33
C ALA A 236 -12.81 9.35 -7.43
N GLU A 237 -13.28 10.61 -7.40
CA GLU A 237 -14.13 11.18 -8.45
C GLU A 237 -13.44 11.13 -9.81
N MET A 238 -12.21 11.63 -9.91
CA MET A 238 -11.43 11.62 -11.15
C MET A 238 -11.24 10.19 -11.71
N GLU A 239 -10.91 9.23 -10.84
CA GLU A 239 -10.74 7.83 -11.23
C GLU A 239 -12.05 7.20 -11.71
N PHE A 240 -13.17 7.51 -11.05
CA PHE A 240 -14.49 7.07 -11.49
C PHE A 240 -14.84 7.65 -12.86
N GLN A 241 -14.70 8.96 -13.06
CA GLN A 241 -15.01 9.61 -14.33
C GLN A 241 -14.16 9.04 -15.48
N THR A 242 -12.88 8.75 -15.20
CA THR A 242 -11.98 8.10 -16.17
C THR A 242 -12.49 6.70 -16.54
N ARG A 243 -12.98 5.93 -15.56
CA ARG A 243 -13.50 4.58 -15.82
C ARG A 243 -14.86 4.59 -16.48
N LEU A 244 -15.70 5.58 -16.18
CA LEU A 244 -17.02 5.75 -16.77
C LEU A 244 -16.91 5.94 -18.28
N LYS A 245 -16.01 6.83 -18.73
CA LYS A 245 -15.74 7.04 -20.16
C LYS A 245 -15.33 5.75 -20.89
N VAL A 246 -14.55 4.89 -20.25
CA VAL A 246 -14.07 3.64 -20.85
C VAL A 246 -15.11 2.51 -20.71
N ALA A 247 -16.13 2.67 -19.86
CA ALA A 247 -17.16 1.65 -19.68
C ALA A 247 -18.03 1.47 -20.93
N GLU A 248 -18.13 2.50 -21.79
CA GLU A 248 -18.82 2.45 -23.09
C GLU A 248 -18.25 1.38 -24.04
N GLU A 249 -16.98 0.99 -23.86
CA GLU A 249 -16.33 -0.07 -24.64
C GLU A 249 -16.67 -1.49 -24.16
N TYR A 250 -17.55 -1.62 -23.16
CA TYR A 250 -17.93 -2.89 -22.54
C TYR A 250 -19.40 -3.19 -22.83
N SER A 251 -19.68 -4.46 -23.08
CA SER A 251 -21.04 -4.96 -23.23
C SER A 251 -21.41 -5.79 -22.01
N ALA A 252 -22.61 -5.55 -21.50
CA ALA A 252 -23.23 -6.30 -20.43
C ALA A 252 -24.33 -7.20 -21.00
N VAL A 253 -24.29 -8.49 -20.65
CA VAL A 253 -25.35 -9.45 -20.96
C VAL A 253 -25.92 -9.97 -19.65
N PHE A 254 -27.20 -9.74 -19.43
CA PHE A 254 -27.90 -10.17 -18.21
C PHE A 254 -28.25 -11.65 -18.29
N SER A 255 -27.93 -12.38 -17.22
CA SER A 255 -28.38 -13.77 -17.03
C SER A 255 -29.65 -13.86 -16.17
N SER A 256 -29.93 -12.81 -15.41
CA SER A 256 -31.09 -12.61 -14.53
C SER A 256 -31.27 -11.11 -14.30
N ASP A 257 -32.31 -10.72 -13.56
CA ASP A 257 -32.59 -9.31 -13.24
C ASP A 257 -31.46 -8.65 -12.41
N ASP A 258 -30.73 -9.45 -11.63
CA ASP A 258 -29.71 -9.03 -10.66
C ASP A 258 -28.27 -9.38 -11.05
N VAL A 259 -28.05 -10.17 -12.12
CA VAL A 259 -26.72 -10.64 -12.51
C VAL A 259 -26.43 -10.36 -13.98
N ALA A 260 -25.31 -9.68 -14.22
CA ALA A 260 -24.78 -9.39 -15.54
C ALA A 260 -23.38 -10.02 -15.75
N PHE A 261 -23.14 -10.48 -16.97
CA PHE A 261 -21.81 -10.86 -17.45
C PHE A 261 -21.29 -9.78 -18.38
N VAL A 262 -20.20 -9.14 -17.98
CA VAL A 262 -19.65 -7.98 -18.66
C VAL A 262 -18.28 -8.28 -19.24
N ALA A 263 -18.06 -7.89 -20.49
CA ALA A 263 -16.76 -7.99 -21.16
C ALA A 263 -16.51 -6.77 -22.03
N ARG A 264 -15.23 -6.42 -22.23
CA ARG A 264 -14.86 -5.45 -23.26
C ARG A 264 -15.22 -6.02 -24.63
N VAL A 265 -15.69 -5.19 -25.55
CA VAL A 265 -16.05 -5.58 -26.93
C VAL A 265 -14.79 -5.77 -27.79
N THR A 266 -13.83 -6.54 -27.29
CA THR A 266 -12.55 -6.85 -27.93
C THR A 266 -12.15 -8.28 -27.60
N TYR A 267 -11.60 -9.03 -28.57
CA TYR A 267 -11.09 -10.38 -28.34
C TYR A 267 -9.68 -10.37 -27.72
N PRO A 268 -9.36 -11.34 -26.85
CA PRO A 268 -10.22 -12.39 -26.31
C PRO A 268 -11.22 -11.86 -25.26
N LEU A 269 -12.45 -12.38 -25.31
CA LEU A 269 -13.52 -11.97 -24.39
C LEU A 269 -13.28 -12.51 -22.97
N LYS A 270 -12.80 -11.64 -22.08
CA LYS A 270 -12.69 -11.96 -20.65
C LYS A 270 -13.91 -11.45 -19.90
N ARG A 271 -14.90 -12.34 -19.73
CA ARG A 271 -16.15 -12.03 -19.00
C ARG A 271 -15.93 -11.92 -17.50
N ARG A 272 -16.65 -10.99 -16.87
CA ARG A 272 -16.72 -10.79 -15.42
C ARG A 272 -18.18 -10.83 -14.97
N ARG A 273 -18.45 -11.48 -13.84
CA ARG A 273 -19.77 -11.48 -13.21
C ARG A 273 -19.91 -10.18 -12.42
N VAL A 274 -21.05 -9.52 -12.56
CA VAL A 274 -21.47 -8.34 -11.83
C VAL A 274 -22.82 -8.64 -11.19
N ASP A 275 -22.94 -8.35 -9.91
CA ASP A 275 -24.20 -8.29 -9.17
C ASP A 275 -24.66 -6.83 -9.18
N THR A 276 -25.89 -6.55 -9.63
CA THR A 276 -26.39 -5.18 -9.81
C THR A 276 -27.17 -4.66 -8.60
N VAL A 277 -27.74 -5.56 -7.78
CA VAL A 277 -28.45 -5.20 -6.54
C VAL A 277 -27.43 -4.83 -5.47
N THR A 278 -26.41 -5.67 -5.29
CA THR A 278 -25.24 -5.36 -4.47
C THR A 278 -24.09 -5.12 -5.43
N PRO A 279 -23.73 -3.86 -5.78
CA PRO A 279 -22.83 -3.54 -6.89
C PRO A 279 -21.42 -4.11 -6.71
N GLU A 280 -21.29 -5.41 -6.97
CA GLU A 280 -20.11 -6.22 -6.75
C GLU A 280 -19.64 -6.84 -8.06
N CYS A 281 -18.33 -6.87 -8.27
CA CYS A 281 -17.75 -7.46 -9.46
C CYS A 281 -16.68 -8.49 -9.14
N SER A 282 -16.63 -9.56 -9.94
CA SER A 282 -15.60 -10.59 -9.86
C SER A 282 -14.19 -10.14 -10.27
N CYS A 283 -14.02 -8.87 -10.69
CA CYS A 283 -12.74 -8.36 -11.14
C CYS A 283 -11.86 -7.89 -9.97
N VAL A 284 -10.55 -8.05 -10.14
CA VAL A 284 -9.54 -7.67 -9.14
C VAL A 284 -9.57 -6.18 -8.84
N THR A 285 -9.89 -5.34 -9.83
CA THR A 285 -10.00 -3.88 -9.65
C THR A 285 -11.03 -3.52 -8.59
N TRP A 286 -12.24 -4.11 -8.65
CA TRP A 286 -13.26 -3.90 -7.63
C TRP A 286 -12.80 -4.43 -6.28
N MET A 287 -12.32 -5.67 -6.24
CA MET A 287 -11.90 -6.32 -5.00
C MET A 287 -10.78 -5.57 -4.28
N GLN A 288 -9.88 -4.92 -5.02
CA GLN A 288 -8.69 -4.28 -4.45
C GLN A 288 -8.82 -2.78 -4.24
N LEU A 289 -9.53 -2.08 -5.12
CA LEU A 289 -9.65 -0.62 -5.04
C LEU A 289 -10.98 -0.17 -4.46
N LYS A 290 -12.04 -1.00 -4.51
CA LYS A 290 -13.39 -0.65 -4.02
C LYS A 290 -13.90 0.73 -4.50
N VAL A 291 -13.48 1.09 -5.71
CA VAL A 291 -14.06 2.13 -6.56
C VAL A 291 -14.67 1.40 -7.74
N PRO A 292 -15.86 1.80 -8.23
CA PRO A 292 -16.54 1.14 -9.34
C PRO A 292 -15.58 0.83 -10.48
N CYS A 293 -15.58 -0.42 -10.91
CA CYS A 293 -14.81 -0.86 -12.07
C CYS A 293 -15.64 -0.65 -13.34
N ARG A 294 -14.97 -0.67 -14.49
CA ARG A 294 -15.62 -0.54 -15.81
C ARG A 294 -16.77 -1.55 -16.01
N HIS A 295 -16.68 -2.73 -15.40
CA HIS A 295 -17.73 -3.74 -15.48
C HIS A 295 -18.99 -3.35 -14.69
N ILE A 296 -18.82 -2.83 -13.47
CA ILE A 296 -19.94 -2.34 -12.65
C ILE A 296 -20.62 -1.19 -13.38
N LEU A 297 -19.82 -0.24 -13.87
CA LEU A 297 -20.34 0.91 -14.61
C LEU A 297 -21.08 0.45 -15.86
N ALA A 298 -20.51 -0.41 -16.70
CA ALA A 298 -21.21 -0.89 -17.89
C ALA A 298 -22.48 -1.72 -17.60
N ALA A 299 -22.57 -2.40 -16.45
CA ALA A 299 -23.78 -3.11 -16.04
C ALA A 299 -24.87 -2.16 -15.50
N LEU A 300 -24.47 -1.07 -14.83
CA LEU A 300 -25.39 -0.13 -14.18
C LEU A 300 -25.75 1.07 -15.07
N THR A 301 -24.94 1.41 -16.07
CA THR A 301 -25.23 2.47 -17.05
C THR A 301 -26.23 1.93 -18.09
N GLY A 302 -27.46 1.70 -17.65
CA GLY A 302 -28.63 1.51 -18.51
C GLY A 302 -29.28 2.86 -18.90
N PRO A 303 -30.42 2.84 -19.61
CA PRO A 303 -31.14 4.06 -20.00
C PRO A 303 -31.77 4.84 -18.82
N GLU A 304 -31.87 4.22 -17.64
CA GLU A 304 -32.29 4.89 -16.42
C GLU A 304 -31.04 5.43 -15.70
N SER A 305 -31.14 6.68 -15.22
CA SER A 305 -30.08 7.56 -14.68
C SER A 305 -28.78 6.89 -14.17
N PRO A 306 -27.61 7.49 -14.44
CA PRO A 306 -26.33 6.94 -13.96
C PRO A 306 -26.33 6.80 -12.43
N PRO A 307 -25.76 5.71 -11.90
CA PRO A 307 -25.78 5.45 -10.47
C PRO A 307 -25.01 6.53 -9.70
N VAL A 308 -25.51 6.88 -8.52
CA VAL A 308 -24.88 7.88 -7.66
C VAL A 308 -23.55 7.32 -7.14
N ILE A 309 -22.45 7.93 -7.55
CA ILE A 309 -21.08 7.48 -7.24
C ILE A 309 -20.81 7.27 -5.75
N SER A 310 -21.39 8.12 -4.88
CA SER A 310 -21.17 8.04 -3.43
C SER A 310 -21.63 6.72 -2.82
N ASP A 311 -22.56 6.05 -3.49
CA ASP A 311 -23.20 4.83 -3.00
C ASP A 311 -22.45 3.59 -3.49
N LEU A 312 -21.56 3.77 -4.47
CA LEU A 312 -20.81 2.68 -5.11
C LEU A 312 -19.33 2.62 -4.68
N VAL A 313 -18.82 3.61 -3.94
CA VAL A 313 -17.44 3.62 -3.44
C VAL A 313 -17.37 3.17 -1.99
N SER A 314 -16.25 2.54 -1.62
CA SER A 314 -15.95 2.26 -0.20
C SER A 314 -15.89 3.54 0.63
N ASP A 315 -16.26 3.44 1.90
CA ASP A 315 -16.26 4.53 2.87
C ASP A 315 -14.92 5.26 2.95
N CYS A 316 -13.82 4.56 2.70
CA CYS A 316 -12.50 5.18 2.69
C CYS A 316 -12.29 6.27 1.63
N TYR A 317 -13.22 6.43 0.68
CA TYR A 317 -13.19 7.51 -0.30
C TYR A 317 -14.21 8.62 -0.02
N LYS A 318 -15.05 8.47 1.01
CA LYS A 318 -16.09 9.43 1.38
C LYS A 318 -15.50 10.57 2.21
N VAL A 319 -15.98 11.78 1.96
CA VAL A 319 -15.52 12.98 2.69
C VAL A 319 -15.89 12.90 4.17
N THR A 320 -17.03 12.30 4.50
CA THR A 320 -17.47 12.09 5.89
C THR A 320 -16.49 11.23 6.70
N THR A 321 -15.96 10.14 6.13
CA THR A 321 -14.95 9.31 6.80
C THR A 321 -13.64 10.08 7.02
N PHE A 322 -13.28 10.95 6.09
CA PHE A 322 -12.14 11.85 6.27
C PHE A 322 -12.40 12.86 7.39
N GLU A 323 -13.61 13.40 7.48
CA GLU A 323 -14.03 14.33 8.52
C GLU A 323 -14.00 13.70 9.91
N ASP A 324 -14.55 12.49 10.07
CA ASP A 324 -14.50 11.75 11.33
C ASP A 324 -13.06 11.53 11.79
N THR A 325 -12.19 11.16 10.85
CA THR A 325 -10.80 10.82 11.16
C THR A 325 -9.98 12.06 11.47
N VAL A 326 -10.07 13.13 10.67
CA VAL A 326 -9.31 14.38 10.90
C VAL A 326 -9.89 15.17 12.08
N GLY A 327 -11.21 15.20 12.24
CA GLY A 327 -11.89 15.89 13.34
C GLY A 327 -11.59 15.27 14.71
N SER A 328 -11.27 13.98 14.76
CA SER A 328 -10.83 13.29 15.98
C SER A 328 -9.38 13.57 16.39
N LEU A 329 -8.58 14.21 15.52
CA LEU A 329 -7.20 14.56 15.82
C LEU A 329 -7.17 15.90 16.54
N GLU A 330 -7.13 15.87 17.88
CA GLU A 330 -6.72 17.03 18.67
C GLU A 330 -5.26 17.36 18.32
N ILE A 331 -5.03 18.52 17.68
CA ILE A 331 -3.68 19.04 17.47
C ILE A 331 -3.29 19.69 18.81
N PRO A 332 -2.30 19.15 19.55
CA PRO A 332 -1.85 19.79 20.78
C PRO A 332 -1.34 21.20 20.45
N GLU A 333 -1.77 22.19 21.22
CA GLU A 333 -1.30 23.58 21.11
C GLU A 333 0.20 23.73 21.40
#